data_AF-A0A3Q3DUR3-F1
#
_entry.id   AF-A0A3Q3DUR3-F1
#
_cell.length_a   1.000
_cell.length_b   1.000
_cell.length_c   1.000
_cell.angle_alpha   90.00
_cell.angle_beta   90.00
_cell.angle_gamma   90.00
#
_symmetry.space_group_name_H-M   'P 1'
#
loop_
_entity.id
_entity.type
_entity.pdbx_description
1 polymer ?
#
loop_
_entity_poly.entity_id
_entity_poly.type
_entity_poly.pdbx_seq_one_letter_code
_entity_poly.pdbx_strand_id
1 'polypeptide(L)'
;MKDPDTPDFGSLKEEVHYWKEQAAKHHAEEAREELQEFQQMSRDYEAELEAELKVYEKRNRELLAANNRLRMDLENYKGHHHVAGRL
;
A
#
# COMPACT_ATOMS: atom_id res chain seq x y z
N MET A 1 11.24 -28.88 -39.27
CA MET A 1 11.95 -27.61 -39.51
C MET A 1 12.60 -27.24 -38.19
N LYS A 2 13.92 -26.98 -38.18
CA LYS A 2 14.62 -26.45 -37.00
C LYS A 2 14.30 -24.96 -36.95
N ASP A 3 13.88 -24.43 -35.80
CA ASP A 3 13.59 -23.00 -35.66
C ASP A 3 14.81 -22.16 -36.08
N PRO A 4 14.65 -21.08 -36.86
CA PRO A 4 15.76 -20.31 -37.41
C PRO A 4 16.62 -19.61 -36.34
N ASP A 5 16.11 -19.46 -35.11
CA ASP A 5 16.82 -18.89 -33.96
C ASP A 5 17.52 -19.92 -33.07
N THR A 6 17.49 -21.21 -33.44
CA THR A 6 18.22 -22.21 -32.65
C THR A 6 19.72 -22.04 -32.92
N PRO A 7 20.56 -21.71 -31.92
CA PRO A 7 22.00 -21.61 -32.13
C PRO A 7 22.54 -22.94 -32.65
N ASP A 8 23.48 -22.89 -33.59
CA ASP A 8 24.13 -24.10 -34.07
C ASP A 8 25.29 -24.45 -33.12
N PHE A 9 25.21 -25.63 -32.50
CA PHE A 9 26.16 -26.06 -31.48
C PHE A 9 27.20 -27.02 -32.08
N GLY A 10 28.46 -26.82 -31.72
CA GLY A 10 29.55 -27.71 -32.15
C GLY A 10 29.58 -29.04 -31.38
N SER A 11 28.86 -29.15 -30.27
CA SER A 11 28.70 -30.40 -29.51
C SER A 11 27.45 -30.40 -28.61
N LEU A 12 26.97 -31.60 -28.27
CA LEU A 12 25.87 -31.76 -27.30
C LEU A 12 26.21 -31.16 -25.91
N LYS A 13 27.49 -31.17 -25.52
CA LYS A 13 27.94 -30.58 -24.25
C LYS A 13 27.80 -29.06 -24.25
N GLU A 14 28.09 -28.43 -25.38
CA GLU A 14 27.92 -27.00 -25.59
C GLU A 14 26.45 -26.60 -25.56
N GLU A 15 25.59 -27.38 -26.23
CA GLU A 15 24.14 -27.19 -26.21
C GLU A 15 23.56 -27.26 -24.80
N VAL A 16 23.92 -28.30 -24.02
CA VAL A 16 23.46 -28.44 -22.64
C VAL A 16 23.94 -27.30 -21.74
N HIS A 17 25.19 -26.83 -21.94
CA HIS A 17 25.72 -25.71 -21.18
C HIS A 17 24.99 -24.41 -21.51
N TYR A 18 24.80 -24.13 -22.81
CA TYR A 18 24.08 -22.96 -23.28
C TYR A 18 22.66 -22.88 -22.69
N TRP A 19 21.88 -23.96 -22.80
CA TRP A 19 20.50 -23.95 -22.29
C TRP A 19 20.43 -23.82 -20.77
N LYS A 20 21.41 -24.37 -20.03
CA LYS A 20 21.50 -24.17 -18.58
C LYS A 20 21.77 -22.71 -18.23
N GLU A 21 22.69 -22.06 -18.94
CA GLU A 21 22.96 -20.64 -18.71
C GLU A 21 21.77 -19.76 -19.08
N GLN A 22 21.10 -20.03 -20.21
CA GLN A 22 19.91 -19.28 -20.60
C GLN A 22 18.78 -19.46 -19.59
N ALA A 23 18.50 -20.69 -19.17
CA ALA A 23 17.49 -20.95 -18.16
C ALA A 23 17.80 -20.22 -16.84
N ALA A 24 19.06 -20.25 -16.38
CA ALA A 24 19.47 -19.55 -15.17
C ALA A 24 19.34 -18.01 -15.29
N LYS A 25 19.66 -17.44 -16.45
CA LYS A 25 19.50 -16.01 -16.72
C LYS A 25 18.03 -15.60 -16.72
N HIS A 26 17.19 -16.31 -17.47
CA HIS A 26 15.75 -16.04 -17.52
C HIS A 26 15.11 -16.15 -16.15
N HIS A 27 15.44 -17.20 -15.37
CA HIS A 27 14.91 -17.33 -14.01
C HIS A 27 15.31 -16.16 -13.09
N ALA A 28 16.53 -15.66 -13.24
CA ALA A 28 17.01 -14.52 -12.45
C ALA A 28 16.38 -13.20 -12.89
N GLU A 29 16.09 -13.04 -14.18
CA GLU A 29 15.40 -11.87 -14.73
C GLU A 29 13.93 -11.86 -14.30
N GLU A 30 13.20 -12.96 -14.49
CA GLU A 30 11.82 -13.14 -14.03
C GLU A 30 11.67 -12.85 -12.54
N ALA A 31 12.52 -13.44 -11.70
CA ALA A 31 12.47 -13.21 -10.25
C ALA A 31 12.78 -11.75 -9.86
N ARG A 32 13.58 -11.03 -10.65
CA ARG A 32 13.86 -9.60 -10.42
C ARG A 32 12.67 -8.75 -10.83
N GLU A 33 12.05 -9.05 -11.96
CA GLU A 33 10.86 -8.35 -12.44
C GLU A 33 9.69 -8.53 -11.46
N GLU A 34 9.40 -9.77 -11.07
CA GLU A 34 8.37 -10.08 -10.06
C GLU A 34 8.61 -9.34 -8.74
N LEU A 35 9.86 -9.32 -8.25
CA LEU A 35 10.21 -8.60 -7.03
C LEU A 35 10.01 -7.09 -7.17
N GLN A 36 10.40 -6.51 -8.31
CA GLN A 36 10.24 -5.09 -8.57
C GLN A 36 8.75 -4.69 -8.62
N GLU A 37 7.93 -5.50 -9.30
CA GLU A 37 6.48 -5.32 -9.35
C GLU A 37 5.87 -5.41 -7.95
N PHE A 38 6.23 -6.44 -7.18
CA PHE A 38 5.74 -6.62 -5.82
C PHE A 38 6.11 -5.43 -4.92
N GLN A 39 7.34 -4.94 -5.01
CA GLN A 39 7.78 -3.78 -4.25
C GLN A 39 7.05 -2.50 -4.66
N GLN A 40 6.78 -2.31 -5.95
CA GLN A 40 6.03 -1.16 -6.43
C GLN A 40 4.58 -1.19 -5.91
N MET A 41 3.90 -2.32 -6.08
CA MET A 41 2.54 -2.52 -5.59
C MET A 41 2.44 -2.32 -4.08
N SER A 42 3.45 -2.80 -3.34
CA SER A 42 3.51 -2.61 -1.88
C SER A 42 3.62 -1.13 -1.51
N ARG A 43 4.50 -0.37 -2.17
CA ARG A 43 4.64 1.08 -1.93
C ARG A 43 3.37 1.85 -2.25
N ASP A 44 2.71 1.52 -3.37
CA ASP A 44 1.47 2.19 -3.76
C ASP A 44 0.36 1.90 -2.76
N TYR A 45 0.25 0.66 -2.30
CA TYR A 45 -0.71 0.27 -1.26
C TYR A 45 -0.45 0.94 0.09
N GLU A 46 0.82 1.03 0.51
CA GLU A 46 1.20 1.77 1.73
C GLU A 46 0.80 3.24 1.64
N ALA A 47 1.02 3.88 0.49
CA ALA A 47 0.63 5.27 0.27
C ALA A 47 -0.89 5.48 0.33
N GLU A 48 -1.68 4.53 -0.19
CA GLU A 48 -3.14 4.54 -0.08
C GLU A 48 -3.60 4.42 1.38
N LEU A 49 -3.02 3.48 2.13
CA LEU A 49 -3.33 3.29 3.56
C LEU A 49 -3.00 4.55 4.38
N GLU A 50 -1.86 5.18 4.12
CA GLU A 50 -1.49 6.44 4.78
C GLU A 50 -2.46 7.57 4.46
N ALA A 51 -2.93 7.66 3.21
CA ALA A 51 -3.91 8.65 2.81
C ALA A 51 -5.25 8.42 3.53
N GLU A 52 -5.71 7.17 3.61
CA GLU A 52 -6.94 6.80 4.32
C GLU A 52 -6.84 7.12 5.81
N LEU A 53 -5.71 6.77 6.45
CA LEU A 53 -5.44 7.09 7.85
C LEU A 53 -5.51 8.59 8.12
N LYS A 54 -4.89 9.42 7.27
CA LYS A 54 -4.95 10.89 7.39
C LYS A 54 -6.38 11.41 7.33
N VAL A 55 -7.22 10.83 6.47
CA VAL A 55 -8.65 11.18 6.38
C VAL A 55 -9.38 10.83 7.68
N TYR A 56 -9.19 9.62 8.21
CA TYR A 56 -9.82 9.20 9.47
C TYR A 56 -9.36 10.03 10.66
N GLU A 57 -8.06 10.33 10.77
CA GLU A 57 -7.53 11.19 11.82
C GLU A 57 -8.10 12.60 11.76
N LYS A 58 -8.23 13.17 10.57
CA LYS A 58 -8.90 14.47 10.38
C LYS A 58 -10.35 14.39 10.86
N ARG A 59 -11.09 13.35 10.44
CA ARG A 59 -12.49 13.17 10.82
C ARG A 59 -12.66 13.00 12.32
N ASN A 60 -11.78 12.25 12.97
CA ASN A 60 -11.81 12.05 14.41
C ASN A 60 -11.58 13.37 15.16
N ARG A 61 -10.61 14.19 14.71
CA ARG A 61 -10.37 15.52 15.28
C ARG A 61 -11.60 16.44 15.16
N GLU A 62 -12.26 16.43 14.01
CA GLU A 62 -13.51 17.19 13.80
C GLU A 62 -14.62 16.73 14.76
N LEU A 63 -14.79 15.41 14.92
CA LEU A 63 -15.78 14.84 15.82
C LEU A 63 -15.48 15.18 17.29
N LEU A 64 -14.22 15.13 17.71
CA LEU A 64 -13.82 15.53 19.06
C LEU A 64 -14.09 17.01 19.31
N ALA A 65 -13.78 17.89 18.35
CA ALA A 65 -14.06 19.31 18.45
C ALA A 65 -15.57 19.58 18.57
N ALA A 66 -16.38 18.90 17.75
CA ALA A 66 -17.83 18.98 17.82
C ALA A 66 -18.37 18.47 19.18
N ASN A 67 -17.84 17.36 19.68
CA ASN A 67 -18.23 16.81 20.97
C ASN A 67 -17.94 17.79 22.12
N ASN A 68 -16.75 18.39 22.13
CA ASN A 68 -16.36 19.37 23.15
C ASN A 68 -17.26 20.62 23.10
N ARG A 69 -17.56 21.12 21.90
CA ARG A 69 -18.50 22.24 21.73
C ARG A 69 -19.88 21.91 22.31
N LEU A 70 -20.43 20.74 21.96
CA LEU A 70 -21.74 20.30 22.45
C LEU A 70 -21.76 20.13 23.98
N ARG A 71 -20.67 19.62 24.57
CA ARG A 71 -20.54 19.53 26.04
C ARG A 71 -20.57 20.90 26.69
N MET A 72 -19.83 21.87 26.16
CA MET A 72 -19.81 23.24 26.67
C MET A 72 -21.18 23.92 26.53
N ASP A 73 -21.84 23.76 25.39
CA ASP A 73 -23.20 24.27 25.18
C ASP A 73 -24.16 23.66 26.22
N LEU A 74 -24.08 22.35 26.47
CA LEU A 74 -24.91 21.65 27.45
C LEU A 74 -24.63 22.09 28.90
N GLU A 75 -23.37 22.33 29.26
CA GLU A 75 -23.01 22.91 30.56
C GLU A 75 -23.57 24.32 30.72
N ASN A 76 -23.48 25.14 29.67
CA ASN A 76 -24.05 26.49 29.66
C ASN A 76 -25.56 26.44 29.88
N TYR A 77 -26.30 25.60 29.15
CA TYR A 77 -27.74 25.45 29.33
C TYR A 77 -28.09 25.01 30.75
N LYS A 78 -27.39 23.99 31.29
CA LYS A 78 -27.60 23.54 32.68
C LYS A 78 -27.36 24.66 33.70
N GLY A 79 -26.30 25.44 33.51
CA GLY A 79 -26.00 26.60 34.35
C GLY A 79 -27.12 27.64 34.33
N HIS A 80 -27.62 28.00 33.14
CA HIS A 80 -28.72 28.95 32.98
C HIS A 80 -30.00 28.46 33.65
N HIS A 81 -30.38 27.19 33.44
CA HIS A 81 -31.56 26.61 34.10
C HIS A 81 -31.43 26.54 35.62
N HIS A 82 -30.23 26.27 36.15
CA HIS A 82 -29.97 26.25 37.60
C HIS A 82 -30.00 27.65 38.24
N VAL A 83 -29.65 28.69 37.51
CA VAL A 83 -29.83 30.08 37.97
C VAL A 83 -31.31 30.48 37.90
N ALA A 84 -32.00 30.15 36.80
CA ALA A 84 -33.40 30.47 36.61
C ALA A 84 -34.33 29.78 37.62
N GLY A 85 -34.02 28.55 38.06
CA GLY A 85 -34.81 27.84 39.07
C GLY A 85 -34.56 28.28 40.52
N ARG A 86 -33.62 29.21 40.76
CA ARG A 86 -33.31 29.78 42.08
C ARG A 86 -33.83 31.21 42.27
N LEU A 87 -34.38 31.82 41.21
CA LEU A 87 -35.11 33.09 41.23
C LEU A 87 -36.61 32.82 41.34
#